data_AF-A0A2H0TY81-F1
#
_entry.id   AF-A0A2H0TY81-F1
#
_cell.length_a   1.000
_cell.length_b   1.000
_cell.length_c   1.000
_cell.angle_alpha   90.00
_cell.angle_beta   90.00
_cell.angle_gamma   90.00
#
_symmetry.space_group_name_H-M   'P 1'
#
loop_
_entity.id
_entity.type
_entity.pdbx_description
1 polymer ?
#
loop_
_entity_poly.entity_id
_entity_poly.type
_entity_poly.pdbx_seq_one_letter_code
_entity_poly.pdbx_strand_id
1 'polypeptide(L)'
;MDIKEVTRKTTLPVAIVISAIVLAVGFYAVQYSKQQSIERQQMLELQEKRSLEEKKAEQAQDQAQKEYIAERKSDCLDIYKTESDKWNNVRGWRYSEDDNECFIRYKEPNPKSDAKCDENYPTGGDYGFIFFRDNSLCKDGEFENSF
;
A
#
# COMPACT_ATOMS: atom_id res chain seq x y z
N MET A 1 -57.49 -51.20 46.77
CA MET A 1 -57.43 -50.89 45.32
C MET A 1 -56.07 -50.30 45.02
N ASP A 2 -55.40 -50.93 44.08
CA ASP A 2 -53.96 -51.08 43.96
C ASP A 2 -53.19 -49.84 43.49
N ILE A 3 -52.40 -49.25 44.38
CA ILE A 3 -51.31 -48.31 44.04
C ILE A 3 -50.34 -48.95 43.03
N LYS A 4 -50.23 -50.29 43.05
CA LYS A 4 -49.40 -51.10 42.14
C LYS A 4 -49.96 -51.24 40.72
N GLU A 5 -51.26 -51.05 40.50
CA GLU A 5 -51.86 -51.16 39.15
C GLU A 5 -51.80 -49.82 38.42
N VAL A 6 -52.01 -48.71 39.14
CA VAL A 6 -51.91 -47.35 38.61
C VAL A 6 -50.49 -47.06 38.11
N THR A 7 -49.45 -47.52 38.82
CA THR A 7 -48.03 -47.30 38.47
C THR A 7 -47.60 -48.00 37.17
N ARG A 8 -48.20 -49.15 36.79
CA ARG A 8 -47.85 -49.84 35.54
C ARG A 8 -48.53 -49.23 34.30
N LYS A 9 -49.70 -48.62 34.46
CA LYS A 9 -50.44 -48.00 33.35
C LYS A 9 -49.88 -46.63 32.95
N THR A 10 -49.26 -45.89 33.87
CA THR A 10 -48.63 -44.57 33.60
C THR A 10 -47.14 -44.61 33.28
N THR A 11 -46.41 -45.68 33.60
CA THR A 11 -44.96 -45.77 33.33
C THR A 11 -44.64 -45.82 31.84
N LEU A 12 -45.51 -46.43 31.02
CA LEU A 12 -45.30 -46.57 29.58
C LEU A 12 -45.34 -45.21 28.82
N PRO A 13 -46.38 -44.36 28.95
CA PRO A 13 -46.39 -43.04 28.31
C PRO A 13 -45.33 -42.09 28.89
N VAL A 14 -45.03 -42.19 30.19
CA VAL A 14 -43.98 -41.38 30.83
C VAL A 14 -42.59 -41.72 30.25
N ALA A 15 -42.28 -43.00 30.03
CA ALA A 15 -41.02 -43.41 29.43
C ALA A 15 -40.86 -42.90 27.98
N ILE A 16 -41.95 -42.87 27.20
CA ILE A 16 -41.96 -42.35 25.83
C ILE A 16 -41.70 -40.84 25.80
N VAL A 17 -42.29 -40.09 26.73
CA VAL A 17 -42.07 -38.63 26.83
C VAL A 17 -40.62 -38.34 27.24
N ILE A 18 -40.09 -39.09 28.21
CA ILE A 18 -38.69 -38.92 28.65
C ILE A 18 -37.72 -39.24 27.51
N SER A 19 -37.94 -40.32 26.76
CA SER A 19 -37.05 -40.66 25.63
C SER A 19 -37.12 -39.63 24.50
N ALA A 20 -38.30 -39.08 24.21
CA ALA A 20 -38.46 -38.00 23.23
C ALA A 20 -37.71 -36.72 23.65
N ILE A 21 -37.76 -36.35 24.93
CA ILE A 21 -37.04 -35.18 25.47
C ILE A 21 -35.53 -35.38 25.36
N VAL A 22 -35.01 -36.55 25.73
CA VAL A 22 -33.56 -36.84 25.65
C VAL A 22 -33.07 -36.79 24.20
N LEU A 23 -33.85 -37.33 23.25
CA LEU A 23 -33.53 -37.25 21.82
C LEU A 23 -33.57 -35.81 21.30
N ALA A 24 -34.58 -35.02 21.70
CA ALA A 24 -34.69 -33.62 21.30
C ALA A 24 -33.51 -32.77 21.82
N VAL A 25 -33.12 -32.96 23.09
CA VAL A 25 -31.99 -32.24 23.70
C VAL A 25 -30.67 -32.65 23.05
N GLY A 26 -30.44 -33.95 22.82
CA GLY A 26 -29.25 -34.44 22.13
C GLY A 26 -29.15 -33.91 20.70
N PHE A 27 -30.25 -33.91 19.95
CA PHE A 27 -30.29 -33.38 18.59
C PHE A 27 -30.05 -31.86 18.55
N TYR A 28 -30.62 -31.11 19.49
CA TYR A 28 -30.41 -29.67 19.63
C TYR A 28 -28.94 -29.33 19.93
N ALA A 29 -28.30 -30.06 20.86
CA ALA A 29 -26.88 -29.87 21.18
C ALA A 29 -25.96 -30.13 19.98
N VAL A 30 -26.28 -31.15 19.17
CA VAL A 30 -25.54 -31.46 17.94
C VAL A 30 -25.73 -30.36 16.88
N GLN A 31 -26.93 -29.79 16.73
CA GLN A 31 -27.14 -28.69 15.78
C GLN A 31 -26.45 -27.40 16.20
N TYR A 32 -26.50 -27.06 17.49
CA TYR A 32 -25.85 -25.86 18.02
C TYR A 32 -24.33 -25.86 17.78
N SER A 33 -23.67 -27.00 18.03
CA SER A 33 -22.23 -27.13 17.77
C SER A 33 -21.86 -27.02 16.29
N LYS A 34 -22.72 -27.53 15.38
CA LYS A 34 -22.54 -27.36 13.93
C LYS A 34 -22.65 -25.90 13.50
N GLN A 35 -23.61 -25.16 14.04
CA GLN A 35 -23.81 -23.75 13.70
C GLN A 35 -22.59 -22.89 14.07
N GLN A 36 -21.99 -23.15 15.23
CA GLN A 36 -20.78 -22.44 15.67
C GLN A 36 -19.58 -22.67 14.74
N SER A 37 -19.42 -23.87 14.17
CA SER A 37 -18.32 -24.15 13.24
C SER A 37 -18.46 -23.39 11.91
N ILE A 38 -19.70 -23.25 11.41
CA ILE A 38 -19.99 -22.55 10.16
C ILE A 38 -19.75 -21.06 10.31
N GLU A 39 -20.18 -20.46 11.43
CA GLU A 39 -19.95 -19.04 11.71
C GLU A 39 -18.45 -18.71 11.76
N ARG A 40 -17.64 -19.57 12.37
CA ARG A 40 -16.18 -19.39 12.41
C ARG A 40 -15.56 -19.45 11.01
N GLN A 41 -15.97 -20.41 10.19
CA GLN A 41 -15.47 -20.53 8.81
C GLN A 41 -15.86 -19.30 7.97
N GLN A 42 -17.10 -18.83 8.10
CA GLN A 42 -17.55 -17.62 7.41
C GLN A 42 -16.77 -16.37 7.84
N MET A 43 -16.48 -16.23 9.14
CA MET A 43 -15.67 -15.10 9.62
C MET A 43 -14.24 -15.16 9.07
N LEU A 44 -13.62 -16.35 9.01
CA LEU A 44 -12.29 -16.52 8.45
C LEU A 44 -12.27 -16.21 6.95
N GLU A 45 -13.23 -16.72 6.18
CA GLU A 45 -13.35 -16.42 4.75
C GLU A 45 -13.59 -14.93 4.47
N LEU A 46 -14.44 -14.28 5.28
CA LEU A 46 -14.68 -12.84 5.16
C LEU A 46 -13.43 -12.02 5.48
N GLN A 47 -12.67 -12.43 6.49
CA GLN A 47 -11.42 -11.77 6.86
C GLN A 47 -10.35 -11.96 5.77
N GLU A 48 -10.23 -13.16 5.22
CA GLU A 48 -9.30 -13.44 4.13
C GLU A 48 -9.67 -12.64 2.87
N LYS A 49 -10.95 -12.59 2.50
CA LYS A 49 -11.45 -11.79 1.38
C LYS A 49 -11.13 -10.30 1.54
N ARG A 50 -11.37 -9.73 2.72
CA ARG A 50 -10.99 -8.32 3.00
C ARG A 50 -9.49 -8.11 2.86
N SER A 51 -8.69 -8.99 3.45
CA SER A 51 -7.23 -8.87 3.36
C SER A 51 -6.70 -8.99 1.92
N LEU A 52 -7.37 -9.80 1.08
CA LEU A 52 -7.04 -9.93 -0.33
C LEU A 52 -7.47 -8.69 -1.12
N GLU A 53 -8.64 -8.13 -0.82
CA GLU A 53 -9.12 -6.89 -1.42
C GLU A 53 -8.23 -5.70 -1.06
N GLU A 54 -7.79 -5.59 0.20
CA GLU A 54 -6.84 -4.57 0.66
C GLU A 54 -5.51 -4.70 -0.09
N LYS A 55 -4.95 -5.91 -0.17
CA LYS A 55 -3.70 -6.15 -0.94
C LYS A 55 -3.85 -5.83 -2.43
N LYS A 56 -5.00 -6.16 -3.02
CA LYS A 56 -5.28 -5.82 -4.43
C LYS A 56 -5.41 -4.31 -4.63
N ALA A 57 -6.03 -3.60 -3.69
CA ALA A 57 -6.16 -2.15 -3.74
C ALA A 57 -4.79 -1.47 -3.58
N GLU A 58 -3.97 -1.92 -2.62
CA GLU A 58 -2.59 -1.45 -2.42
C GLU A 58 -1.75 -1.70 -3.68
N GLN A 59 -1.81 -2.91 -4.24
CA GLN A 59 -1.08 -3.24 -5.47
C GLN A 59 -1.54 -2.39 -6.67
N ALA A 60 -2.85 -2.11 -6.79
CA ALA A 60 -3.38 -1.25 -7.83
C ALA A 60 -2.93 0.21 -7.66
N GLN A 61 -2.85 0.70 -6.43
CA GLN A 61 -2.30 2.03 -6.13
C GLN A 61 -0.82 2.12 -6.46
N ASP A 62 -0.02 1.14 -6.04
CA ASP A 62 1.40 1.06 -6.37
C ASP A 62 1.64 1.03 -7.88
N GLN A 63 0.81 0.27 -8.61
CA GLN A 63 0.90 0.20 -10.06
C GLN A 63 0.54 1.54 -10.71
N ALA A 64 -0.56 2.17 -10.28
CA ALA A 64 -0.96 3.49 -10.78
C ALA A 64 0.12 4.56 -10.51
N GLN A 65 0.76 4.54 -9.34
CA GLN A 65 1.84 5.47 -9.02
C GLN A 65 3.06 5.25 -9.92
N LYS A 66 3.44 3.99 -10.18
CA LYS A 66 4.54 3.66 -11.10
C LYS A 66 4.25 4.10 -12.53
N GLU A 67 3.02 3.90 -13.00
CA GLU A 67 2.59 4.33 -14.33
C GLU A 67 2.63 5.86 -14.45
N TYR A 68 2.12 6.58 -13.45
CA TYR A 68 2.19 8.04 -13.39
C TYR A 68 3.64 8.54 -13.41
N ILE A 69 4.53 7.97 -12.59
CA ILE A 69 5.95 8.35 -12.57
C ILE A 69 6.62 8.06 -13.92
N ALA A 70 6.28 6.95 -14.56
CA ALA A 70 6.83 6.58 -15.86
C ALA A 70 6.37 7.56 -16.97
N GLU A 71 5.11 7.97 -16.97
CA GLU A 71 4.57 8.99 -17.88
C GLU A 71 5.30 10.32 -17.69
N ARG A 72 5.40 10.81 -16.46
CA ARG A 72 6.13 12.06 -16.15
C ARG A 72 7.60 12.01 -16.55
N LYS A 73 8.27 10.87 -16.35
CA LYS A 73 9.65 10.66 -16.83
C LYS A 73 9.75 10.66 -18.36
N SER A 74 8.72 10.16 -19.07
CA SER A 74 8.65 10.22 -20.52
C SER A 74 8.49 11.67 -21.01
N ASP A 75 7.59 12.43 -20.41
CA ASP A 75 7.41 13.86 -20.72
C ASP A 75 8.72 14.64 -20.50
N CYS A 76 9.40 14.35 -19.39
CA CYS A 76 10.70 14.92 -19.05
C CYS A 76 11.75 14.66 -20.12
N LEU A 77 11.78 13.43 -20.63
CA LEU A 77 12.71 13.02 -21.69
C LEU A 77 12.41 13.76 -22.98
N ASP A 78 11.15 14.05 -23.29
CA ASP A 78 10.78 14.78 -24.49
C ASP A 78 11.11 16.28 -24.39
N ILE A 79 10.98 16.88 -23.20
CA ILE A 79 11.51 18.22 -22.90
C ILE A 79 13.02 18.23 -23.11
N TYR A 80 13.74 17.26 -22.55
CA TYR A 80 15.18 17.13 -22.72
C TYR A 80 15.59 17.05 -24.19
N LYS A 81 14.93 16.20 -24.99
CA LYS A 81 15.22 16.09 -26.44
C LYS A 81 15.01 17.44 -27.13
N THR A 82 13.87 18.07 -26.88
CA THR A 82 13.51 19.37 -27.46
C THR A 82 14.51 20.46 -27.10
N GLU A 83 14.96 20.50 -25.86
CA GLU A 83 15.98 21.46 -25.41
C GLU A 83 17.35 21.13 -25.97
N SER A 84 17.72 19.84 -26.07
CA SER A 84 18.99 19.41 -26.66
C SER A 84 19.09 19.70 -28.15
N ASP A 85 17.95 19.67 -28.86
CA ASP A 85 17.88 20.05 -30.28
C ASP A 85 18.03 21.56 -30.49
N LYS A 86 17.54 22.36 -29.52
CA LYS A 86 17.66 23.83 -29.56
C LYS A 86 19.04 24.32 -29.10
N TRP A 87 19.61 23.67 -28.08
CA TRP A 87 20.79 24.17 -27.38
C TRP A 87 21.90 23.12 -27.32
N ASN A 88 23.07 23.46 -27.84
CA ASN A 88 24.25 22.58 -27.82
C ASN A 88 24.91 22.43 -26.44
N ASN A 89 24.43 23.15 -25.42
CA ASN A 89 24.98 23.11 -24.06
C ASN A 89 24.18 22.21 -23.11
N VAL A 90 23.13 21.51 -23.57
CA VAL A 90 22.42 20.54 -22.73
C VAL A 90 23.31 19.33 -22.46
N ARG A 91 23.40 18.91 -21.19
CA ARG A 91 24.26 17.83 -20.70
C ARG A 91 23.49 16.62 -20.18
N GLY A 92 22.27 16.81 -19.70
CA GLY A 92 21.46 15.72 -19.20
C GLY A 92 20.13 16.20 -18.63
N TRP A 93 19.40 15.28 -18.03
CA TRP A 93 18.14 15.56 -17.36
C TRP A 93 17.96 14.65 -16.14
N ARG A 94 17.08 15.04 -15.24
CA ARG A 94 16.58 14.21 -14.14
C ARG A 94 15.15 14.64 -13.79
N TYR A 95 14.37 13.71 -13.27
CA TYR A 95 13.03 13.97 -12.75
C TYR A 95 13.04 13.86 -11.23
N SER A 96 12.50 14.86 -10.53
CA SER A 96 12.30 14.82 -9.08
C SER A 96 10.91 14.28 -8.79
N GLU A 97 10.83 13.12 -8.13
CA GLU A 97 9.55 12.53 -7.72
C GLU A 97 8.91 13.34 -6.57
N ASP A 98 9.73 13.95 -5.72
CA ASP A 98 9.27 14.76 -4.57
C ASP A 98 8.63 16.07 -5.01
N ASP A 99 9.23 16.74 -6.00
CA ASP A 99 8.74 18.04 -6.50
C ASP A 99 7.84 17.89 -7.74
N ASN A 100 7.75 16.69 -8.33
CA ASN A 100 7.05 16.41 -9.59
C ASN A 100 7.54 17.31 -10.76
N GLU A 101 8.81 17.69 -10.71
CA GLU A 101 9.46 18.64 -11.63
C GLU A 101 10.59 17.99 -12.44
N CYS A 102 10.78 18.52 -13.64
CA CYS A 102 11.81 18.12 -14.57
C CYS A 102 13.00 19.05 -14.54
N PHE A 103 14.17 18.53 -14.22
CA PHE A 103 15.41 19.31 -14.18
C PHE A 103 16.28 18.96 -15.40
N ILE A 104 16.53 19.95 -16.25
CA ILE A 104 17.45 19.83 -17.37
C ILE A 104 18.79 20.46 -16.99
N ARG A 105 19.89 19.74 -17.19
CA ARG A 105 21.26 20.19 -16.93
C ARG A 105 21.85 20.85 -18.16
N TYR A 106 22.38 22.06 -17.99
CA TYR A 106 23.04 22.85 -19.02
C TYR A 106 24.48 23.15 -18.60
N LYS A 107 25.38 23.24 -19.57
CA LYS A 107 26.74 23.74 -19.37
C LYS A 107 26.75 25.26 -19.41
N GLU A 108 27.32 25.86 -18.37
CA GLU A 108 27.52 27.29 -18.24
C GLU A 108 28.69 27.75 -19.13
N PRO A 109 28.53 28.77 -19.98
CA PRO A 109 29.59 29.22 -20.88
C PRO A 109 30.75 29.89 -20.12
N ASN A 110 30.47 30.49 -18.96
CA ASN A 110 31.44 31.14 -18.09
C ASN A 110 31.27 30.61 -16.66
N PRO A 111 31.90 29.47 -16.31
CA PRO A 111 31.74 28.85 -15.00
C PRO A 111 32.28 29.77 -13.91
N LYS A 112 31.61 29.75 -12.74
CA LYS A 112 32.07 30.46 -11.54
C LYS A 112 33.32 29.78 -10.97
N SER A 113 34.14 30.53 -10.24
CA SER A 113 35.26 29.93 -9.50
C SER A 113 34.76 29.12 -8.32
N ASP A 114 35.51 28.09 -7.92
CA ASP A 114 35.20 27.23 -6.78
C ASP A 114 34.90 28.02 -5.51
N ALA A 115 35.70 29.06 -5.23
CA ALA A 115 35.50 29.94 -4.08
C ALA A 115 34.13 30.65 -4.10
N LYS A 116 33.66 31.04 -5.29
CA LYS A 116 32.35 31.67 -5.46
C LYS A 116 31.21 30.65 -5.39
N CYS A 117 31.44 29.40 -5.78
CA CYS A 117 30.49 28.31 -5.60
C CYS A 117 30.35 27.94 -4.11
N ASP A 118 31.45 27.88 -3.36
CA ASP A 118 31.45 27.59 -1.92
C ASP A 118 30.79 28.71 -1.10
N GLU A 119 30.92 29.97 -1.53
CA GLU A 119 30.23 31.10 -0.91
C GLU A 119 28.71 31.06 -1.16
N ASN A 120 28.28 30.78 -2.40
CA ASN A 120 26.85 30.75 -2.75
C ASN A 120 26.12 29.49 -2.25
N TYR A 121 26.83 28.38 -2.16
CA TYR A 121 26.29 27.08 -1.78
C TYR A 121 27.16 26.43 -0.70
N PRO A 122 27.11 26.93 0.54
CA PRO A 122 27.92 26.40 1.63
C PRO A 122 27.50 24.95 1.93
N THR A 123 28.47 24.04 1.88
CA THR A 123 28.26 22.59 2.09
C THR A 123 28.17 22.18 3.57
N GLY A 124 28.28 23.13 4.51
CA GLY A 124 28.22 22.89 5.95
C GLY A 124 26.95 23.44 6.62
N GLY A 125 26.31 22.62 7.47
CA GLY A 125 25.13 23.00 8.28
C GLY A 125 23.97 22.00 8.16
N ASP A 126 22.84 22.30 8.84
CA ASP A 126 21.63 21.44 8.91
C ASP A 126 20.98 21.15 7.52
N TYR A 127 21.29 21.96 6.50
CA TYR A 127 20.80 21.83 5.13
C TYR A 127 21.85 21.32 4.12
N GLY A 128 22.96 20.77 4.62
CA GLY A 128 24.14 20.45 3.79
C GLY A 128 23.84 19.60 2.55
N PHE A 129 22.88 18.68 2.60
CA PHE A 129 22.61 17.77 1.47
C PHE A 129 22.02 18.48 0.23
N ILE A 130 21.17 19.50 0.42
CA ILE A 130 20.54 20.23 -0.70
C ILE A 130 21.60 21.10 -1.39
N PHE A 131 22.38 21.84 -0.61
CA PHE A 131 23.43 22.72 -1.12
C PHE A 131 24.63 21.96 -1.71
N PHE A 132 24.85 20.69 -1.32
CA PHE A 132 25.92 19.88 -1.88
C PHE A 132 25.75 19.66 -3.39
N ARG A 133 24.53 19.43 -3.87
CA ARG A 133 24.28 19.20 -5.30
C ARG A 133 24.51 20.48 -6.10
N ASP A 134 23.96 21.60 -5.65
CA ASP A 134 24.09 22.86 -6.35
C ASP A 134 25.54 23.39 -6.32
N ASN A 135 26.27 23.13 -5.23
CA ASN A 135 27.71 23.39 -5.16
C ASN A 135 28.49 22.53 -6.19
N SER A 136 28.19 21.24 -6.29
CA SER A 136 28.81 20.34 -7.27
C SER A 136 28.55 20.82 -8.69
N LEU A 137 27.29 21.09 -9.03
CA LEU A 137 26.91 21.58 -10.37
C LEU A 137 27.63 22.90 -10.68
N CYS A 138 27.67 23.83 -9.73
CA CYS A 138 28.39 25.10 -9.89
C CYS A 138 29.88 24.90 -10.19
N LYS A 139 30.55 23.98 -9.47
CA LYS A 139 31.97 23.66 -9.68
C LYS A 139 32.23 22.95 -11.02
N ASP A 140 31.30 22.11 -11.45
CA ASP A 140 31.36 21.46 -12.76
C ASP A 140 31.05 22.43 -13.92
N GLY A 141 30.66 23.67 -13.60
CA GLY A 141 30.23 24.66 -14.58
C GLY A 141 28.92 24.27 -15.24
N GLU A 142 28.03 23.63 -14.49
CA GLU A 142 26.70 23.22 -14.91
C GLU A 142 25.63 23.91 -14.06
N PHE A 143 24.44 24.08 -14.63
CA PHE A 143 23.26 24.53 -13.90
C PHE A 143 22.02 23.74 -14.33
N GLU A 144 21.05 23.66 -13.44
CA GLU A 144 19.76 23.02 -13.71
C GLU A 144 18.66 24.08 -13.90
N ASN A 145 17.75 23.81 -14.82
CA ASN A 145 16.50 24.55 -14.94
C ASN A 145 15.32 23.59 -14.72
N SER A 146 14.32 24.00 -13.93
CA SER A 146 13.10 23.23 -13.71
C SER A 146 12.02 23.54 -14.75
N PHE A 147 11.23 22.52 -15.09
CA PHE A 147 10.12 22.54 -16.04
C PHE A 147 8.93 21.76 -15.49
#